data_AF-A0A8S0GYR3-F1
#
_entry.id   AF-A0A8S0GYR3-F1
#
_cell.length_a   1.000
_cell.length_b   1.000
_cell.length_c   1.000
_cell.angle_alpha   90.00
_cell.angle_beta   90.00
_cell.angle_gamma   90.00
#
_symmetry.space_group_name_H-M   'P 1'
#
loop_
_entity.id
_entity.type
_entity.pdbx_description
1 polymer ?
#
loop_
_entity_poly.entity_id
_entity_poly.type
_entity_poly.pdbx_seq_one_letter_code
_entity_poly.pdbx_strand_id
1 'polypeptide(L)'
;MRYLCHGYETSLEELVNGALFSSTSDEMVMVQNIELYSLCEHHLLPFIGQAHVAYIPTGKVLGLSKVARIVDMYARRLQIQENLTRQIAEAIQEVTRAAGVAVVIEARHMCMMMRGVEKQNSLMNTSVMLGPFASRPAPARSFFSCCAGSLE
;
A
#
# COMPACT_ATOMS: atom_id res chain seq x y z
N MET A 1 7.71 15.65 14.60
CA MET A 1 6.98 15.68 13.31
C MET A 1 7.86 15.40 12.09
N ARG A 2 9.09 15.92 12.00
CA ARG A 2 9.97 15.70 10.83
C ARG A 2 10.06 14.24 10.38
N TYR A 3 10.29 13.29 11.29
CA TYR A 3 10.34 11.86 10.93
C TYR A 3 8.98 11.28 10.49
N LEU A 4 7.86 11.69 11.11
CA LEU A 4 6.55 11.11 10.78
C LEU A 4 5.93 11.70 9.50
N CYS A 5 6.43 12.85 9.05
CA CYS A 5 5.94 13.57 7.88
C CYS A 5 6.99 13.72 6.77
N HIS A 6 8.14 13.03 6.84
CA HIS A 6 9.21 13.18 5.84
C HIS A 6 8.79 12.71 4.44
N GLY A 7 7.70 11.96 4.33
CA GLY A 7 7.14 11.51 3.05
C GLY A 7 6.72 12.64 2.12
N TYR A 8 6.51 13.86 2.64
CA TYR A 8 6.28 15.06 1.81
C TYR A 8 7.55 15.56 1.11
N GLU A 9 8.73 15.27 1.64
CA GLU A 9 10.02 15.73 1.13
C GLU A 9 10.69 14.70 0.20
N THR A 10 10.14 13.48 0.12
CA THR A 10 10.68 12.39 -0.69
C THR A 10 10.04 12.38 -2.07
N SER A 11 10.85 12.32 -3.14
CA SER A 11 10.37 12.11 -4.51
C SER A 11 10.31 10.62 -4.87
N LEU A 12 9.39 10.26 -5.75
CA LEU A 12 9.19 8.86 -6.16
C LEU A 12 10.40 8.37 -6.98
N GLU A 13 10.93 9.24 -7.84
CA GLU A 13 12.07 8.97 -8.71
C GLU A 13 13.34 8.68 -7.91
N GLU A 14 13.68 9.51 -6.94
CA GLU A 14 14.85 9.31 -6.07
C GLU A 14 14.71 8.06 -5.21
N LEU A 15 13.49 7.81 -4.71
CA LEU A 15 13.22 6.63 -3.89
C LEU A 15 13.42 5.34 -4.69
N VAL A 16 12.88 5.28 -5.91
CA VAL A 16 13.01 4.13 -6.80
C VAL A 16 14.47 3.97 -7.24
N ASN A 17 15.16 5.07 -7.55
CA ASN A 17 16.57 5.09 -7.97
C ASN A 17 16.89 4.08 -9.08
N GLY A 18 16.02 4.02 -10.10
CA GLY A 18 16.21 3.13 -11.25
C GLY A 18 16.19 1.62 -10.96
N ALA A 19 15.72 1.19 -9.77
CA ALA A 19 15.67 -0.22 -9.38
C ALA A 19 14.53 -1.01 -10.07
N LEU A 20 14.48 -0.92 -11.39
CA LEU A 20 13.60 -1.66 -12.29
C LEU A 20 14.45 -2.68 -13.06
N PHE A 21 14.09 -3.94 -12.94
CA PHE A 21 14.83 -5.06 -13.53
C PHE A 21 14.01 -5.69 -14.65
N SER A 22 14.66 -6.05 -15.76
CA SER A 22 14.00 -6.77 -16.85
C SER A 22 13.57 -8.16 -16.37
N SER A 23 12.34 -8.54 -16.68
CA SER A 23 11.81 -9.87 -16.39
C SER A 23 10.88 -10.32 -17.51
N THR A 24 10.90 -11.61 -17.83
CA THR A 24 9.95 -12.22 -18.77
C THR A 24 8.68 -12.69 -18.08
N SER A 25 8.59 -12.56 -16.75
CA SER A 25 7.40 -12.92 -16.00
C SER A 25 6.26 -11.94 -16.29
N ASP A 26 5.09 -12.49 -16.59
CA ASP A 26 3.80 -11.84 -16.73
C ASP A 26 2.81 -12.30 -15.65
N GLU A 27 3.32 -12.99 -14.63
CA GLU A 27 2.57 -13.50 -13.49
C GLU A 27 2.52 -12.48 -12.34
N MET A 28 1.52 -12.60 -11.48
CA MET A 28 1.34 -11.70 -10.34
C MET A 28 2.54 -11.75 -9.39
N VAL A 29 3.16 -10.58 -9.16
CA VAL A 29 4.16 -10.36 -8.11
C VAL A 29 3.47 -9.72 -6.92
N MET A 30 3.71 -10.25 -5.72
CA MET A 30 3.03 -9.80 -4.51
C MET A 30 4.00 -9.66 -3.34
N VAL A 31 3.84 -8.57 -2.58
CA VAL A 31 4.56 -8.25 -1.36
C VAL A 31 3.53 -8.03 -0.27
N GLN A 32 3.58 -8.84 0.78
CA GLN A 32 2.57 -8.83 1.84
C GLN A 32 3.19 -8.44 3.17
N ASN A 33 2.34 -8.08 4.12
CA ASN A 33 2.69 -7.83 5.52
C ASN A 33 3.71 -6.72 5.67
N ILE A 34 3.58 -5.67 4.85
CA ILE A 34 4.41 -4.47 4.97
C ILE A 34 3.86 -3.67 6.13
N GLU A 35 4.59 -3.59 7.25
CA GLU A 35 4.14 -2.81 8.40
C GLU A 35 3.98 -1.34 8.03
N LEU A 36 2.84 -0.78 8.46
CA LEU A 36 2.42 0.56 8.08
C LEU A 36 2.12 1.40 9.32
N TYR A 37 2.73 2.58 9.38
CA TYR A 37 2.49 3.59 10.41
C TYR A 37 2.22 4.93 9.75
N SER A 38 1.04 5.50 10.02
CA SER A 38 0.67 6.81 9.48
C SER A 38 -0.10 7.64 10.50
N LEU A 39 -0.41 8.90 10.16
CA LEU A 39 -1.10 9.85 11.02
C LEU A 39 -2.43 10.24 10.38
N CYS A 40 -3.52 10.08 11.11
CA CYS A 40 -4.84 10.54 10.69
C CYS A 40 -4.84 12.07 10.62
N GLU A 41 -5.12 12.65 9.46
CA GLU A 41 -5.07 14.11 9.28
C GLU A 41 -6.11 14.87 10.12
N HIS A 42 -7.25 14.24 10.44
CA HIS A 42 -8.33 14.86 11.22
C HIS A 42 -7.98 15.05 12.71
N HIS A 43 -7.15 14.17 13.25
CA HIS A 43 -6.92 14.09 14.70
C HIS A 43 -5.45 14.11 15.10
N LEU A 44 -4.55 14.04 14.12
CA LEU A 44 -3.10 13.91 14.31
C LEU A 44 -2.74 12.72 15.20
N LEU A 45 -3.58 11.69 15.20
CA LEU A 45 -3.38 10.44 15.93
C LEU A 45 -2.97 9.32 14.97
N PRO A 46 -2.14 8.37 15.42
CA PRO A 46 -1.69 7.29 14.55
C PRO A 46 -2.82 6.38 14.07
N PHE A 47 -2.69 5.86 12.85
CA PHE A 47 -3.27 4.59 12.46
C PHE A 47 -2.16 3.63 12.05
N ILE A 48 -2.26 2.39 12.51
CA ILE A 48 -1.19 1.40 12.49
C ILE A 48 -1.75 0.11 11.93
N GLY A 49 -1.03 -0.52 11.01
CA GLY A 49 -1.55 -1.66 10.28
C GLY A 49 -0.53 -2.29 9.34
N GLN A 50 -1.04 -2.92 8.28
CA GLN A 50 -0.24 -3.56 7.25
C GLN A 50 -0.76 -3.18 5.86
N ALA A 51 0.16 -3.13 4.90
CA ALA A 51 -0.14 -3.04 3.49
C ALA A 51 0.27 -4.33 2.77
N HIS A 52 -0.55 -4.71 1.79
CA HIS A 52 -0.26 -5.78 0.85
C HIS A 52 -0.36 -5.17 -0.55
N VAL A 53 0.67 -5.38 -1.35
CA VAL A 53 0.79 -4.81 -2.70
C VAL A 53 1.03 -5.94 -3.67
N ALA A 54 0.23 -6.02 -4.73
CA ALA A 54 0.45 -6.89 -5.86
C ALA A 54 0.44 -6.10 -7.16
N TYR A 55 1.17 -6.58 -8.16
CA TYR A 55 1.13 -6.04 -9.51
C TYR A 55 1.45 -7.12 -10.55
N ILE A 56 0.96 -6.93 -11.77
CA ILE A 56 1.24 -7.81 -12.91
C ILE A 56 2.26 -7.10 -13.81
N PRO A 57 3.54 -7.50 -13.79
CA PRO A 57 4.61 -6.84 -14.52
C PRO A 57 4.43 -6.94 -16.04
N THR A 58 5.00 -5.96 -16.75
CA THR A 58 5.02 -5.89 -18.22
C THR A 58 6.47 -5.71 -18.68
N GLY A 59 7.25 -6.79 -18.60
CA GLY A 59 8.67 -6.79 -18.98
C GLY A 59 9.62 -6.19 -17.93
N LYS A 60 9.10 -5.56 -16.88
CA LYS A 60 9.88 -4.96 -15.77
C LYS A 60 9.29 -5.30 -14.41
N VAL A 61 10.19 -5.57 -13.47
CA VAL A 61 9.88 -5.86 -12.06
C VAL A 61 10.58 -4.83 -11.18
N LEU A 62 9.85 -4.28 -10.22
CA LEU A 62 10.38 -3.36 -9.22
C LEU A 62 11.13 -4.14 -8.13
N GLY A 63 12.29 -3.64 -7.72
CA GLY A 63 13.03 -4.21 -6.59
C GLY A 63 12.16 -4.30 -5.33
N LEU A 64 12.15 -5.46 -4.67
CA LEU A 64 11.25 -5.78 -3.55
C LEU A 64 11.23 -4.69 -2.46
N SER A 65 12.40 -4.21 -2.06
CA SER A 65 12.51 -3.17 -1.01
C SER A 65 11.91 -1.82 -1.42
N LYS A 66 11.76 -1.54 -2.73
CA LYS A 66 11.17 -0.29 -3.21
C LYS A 66 9.66 -0.27 -3.03
N VAL A 67 9.00 -1.41 -3.08
CA VAL A 67 7.55 -1.50 -2.79
C VAL A 67 7.28 -1.02 -1.36
N ALA A 68 8.01 -1.56 -0.37
CA ALA A 68 7.88 -1.13 1.02
C ALA A 68 8.24 0.35 1.21
N ARG A 69 9.29 0.85 0.53
CA ARG A 69 9.66 2.27 0.60
C ARG A 69 8.58 3.19 0.02
N ILE A 70 7.89 2.80 -1.05
CA ILE A 70 6.76 3.56 -1.60
C ILE A 70 5.61 3.61 -0.59
N VAL A 71 5.32 2.49 0.07
CA VAL A 71 4.34 2.46 1.17
C VAL A 71 4.72 3.46 2.27
N ASP A 72 5.96 3.42 2.76
CA ASP A 72 6.47 4.35 3.77
C ASP A 72 6.40 5.82 3.29
N MET A 73 6.78 6.11 2.05
CA MET A 73 6.77 7.48 1.50
C MET A 73 5.38 8.12 1.60
N TYR A 74 4.32 7.37 1.32
CA TYR A 74 2.96 7.91 1.46
C TYR A 74 2.44 7.81 2.89
N ALA A 75 2.79 6.76 3.65
CA ALA A 75 2.36 6.59 5.04
C ALA A 75 2.96 7.65 5.97
N ARG A 76 4.16 8.16 5.67
CA ARG A 76 4.85 9.22 6.43
C ARG A 76 4.35 10.61 6.05
N ARG A 77 3.04 10.79 6.09
CA ARG A 77 2.28 12.01 5.82
C ARG A 77 1.07 12.07 6.76
N LEU A 78 0.39 13.22 6.80
CA LEU A 78 -0.99 13.26 7.30
C LEU A 78 -1.89 12.65 6.23
N GLN A 79 -2.75 11.71 6.63
CA GLN A 79 -3.45 10.84 5.70
C GLN A 79 -4.90 10.54 6.11
N ILE A 80 -5.64 10.19 5.06
CA ILE A 80 -6.87 9.38 5.09
C ILE A 80 -6.50 8.01 4.48
N GLN A 81 -6.92 6.90 5.10
CA GLN A 81 -6.46 5.56 4.68
C GLN A 81 -6.85 5.24 3.23
N GLU A 82 -8.03 5.67 2.79
CA GLU A 82 -8.50 5.52 1.41
C GLU A 82 -7.58 6.22 0.40
N ASN A 83 -7.10 7.42 0.73
CA ASN A 83 -6.18 8.17 -0.12
C ASN A 83 -4.80 7.54 -0.13
N LEU A 84 -4.30 7.11 1.03
CA LEU A 84 -3.03 6.39 1.16
C LEU A 84 -3.00 5.15 0.26
N THR A 85 -4.06 4.32 0.32
CA THR A 85 -4.18 3.10 -0.50
C THR A 85 -4.15 3.41 -1.99
N ARG A 86 -4.87 4.45 -2.43
CA ARG A 86 -4.89 4.89 -3.83
C ARG A 86 -3.54 5.39 -4.30
N GLN A 87 -2.91 6.26 -3.51
CA GLN A 87 -1.60 6.84 -3.83
C GLN A 87 -0.53 5.76 -4.02
N ILE A 88 -0.50 4.74 -3.16
CA ILE A 88 0.43 3.62 -3.31
C ILE A 88 0.16 2.85 -4.60
N ALA A 89 -1.11 2.55 -4.91
CA ALA A 89 -1.47 1.82 -6.13
C ALA A 89 -1.06 2.58 -7.39
N GLU A 90 -1.37 3.87 -7.45
CA GLU A 90 -1.04 4.76 -8.57
C GLU A 90 0.48 4.91 -8.73
N ALA A 91 1.23 5.09 -7.65
CA ALA A 91 2.68 5.22 -7.69
C ALA A 91 3.38 3.94 -8.18
N ILE A 92 2.93 2.77 -7.73
CA ILE A 92 3.44 1.49 -8.22
C ILE A 92 3.13 1.34 -9.72
N GLN A 93 1.91 1.69 -10.13
CA GLN A 93 1.46 1.63 -11.51
C GLN A 93 2.28 2.57 -12.43
N GLU A 94 2.58 3.77 -11.96
CA GLU A 94 3.40 4.77 -12.66
C GLU A 94 4.84 4.29 -12.85
N VAL A 95 5.48 3.83 -11.77
CA VAL A 95 6.88 3.39 -11.77
C VAL A 95 7.09 2.15 -12.61
N THR A 96 6.19 1.17 -12.49
CA THR A 96 6.35 -0.14 -13.14
C THR A 96 5.76 -0.18 -14.54
N ARG A 97 4.76 0.66 -14.82
CA ARG A 97 3.87 0.53 -15.99
C ARG A 97 3.25 -0.87 -16.10
N ALA A 98 3.04 -1.53 -14.96
CA ALA A 98 2.42 -2.84 -14.84
C ALA A 98 1.09 -2.94 -15.61
N ALA A 99 0.67 -4.14 -15.98
CA ALA A 99 -0.66 -4.32 -16.58
C ALA A 99 -1.77 -3.96 -15.58
N GLY A 100 -1.57 -4.26 -14.30
CA GLY A 100 -2.45 -3.87 -13.21
C GLY A 100 -1.75 -3.92 -11.86
N VAL A 101 -2.36 -3.26 -10.89
CA VAL A 101 -1.87 -3.14 -9.50
C VAL A 101 -3.04 -3.34 -8.55
N ALA A 102 -2.77 -3.97 -7.42
CA ALA A 102 -3.71 -4.16 -6.33
C ALA A 102 -3.03 -3.78 -5.01
N VAL A 103 -3.71 -2.97 -4.20
CA VAL A 103 -3.25 -2.61 -2.86
C VAL A 103 -4.38 -2.83 -1.88
N VAL A 104 -4.08 -3.50 -0.78
CA VAL A 104 -4.97 -3.62 0.38
C VAL A 104 -4.22 -3.07 1.58
N ILE A 105 -4.88 -2.22 2.35
CA ILE A 105 -4.40 -1.76 3.66
C ILE A 105 -5.44 -2.10 4.70
N GLU A 106 -4.98 -2.73 5.77
CA GLU A 106 -5.73 -2.97 6.99
C GLU A 106 -5.07 -2.23 8.13
N ALA A 107 -5.82 -1.43 8.89
CA ALA A 107 -5.25 -0.66 9.98
C ALA A 107 -6.24 -0.42 11.13
N ARG A 108 -5.68 -0.27 12.33
CA ARG A 108 -6.40 0.18 13.52
C ARG A 108 -6.12 1.66 13.74
N HIS A 109 -7.17 2.41 14.04
CA HIS A 109 -7.12 3.86 14.16
C HIS A 109 -7.16 4.28 15.62
N MET A 110 -6.11 4.94 16.11
CA MET A 110 -6.07 5.38 17.52
C MET A 110 -7.18 6.39 17.82
N CYS A 111 -7.61 7.19 16.83
CA CYS A 111 -8.75 8.09 16.99
C CYS A 111 -10.08 7.39 17.28
N MET A 112 -10.22 6.09 16.94
CA MET A 112 -11.37 5.24 17.29
C MET A 112 -11.13 4.42 18.57
N MET A 113 -9.88 4.14 18.92
CA MET A 113 -9.53 3.24 20.04
C MET A 113 -9.38 3.98 21.36
N MET A 114 -8.58 5.04 21.42
CA MET A 114 -8.19 5.66 22.70
C MET A 114 -9.07 6.85 23.11
N ARG A 115 -10.03 7.23 22.25
CA ARG A 115 -10.97 8.33 22.48
C ARG A 115 -12.24 8.15 21.65
N GLY A 116 -13.22 9.01 21.87
CA GLY A 116 -14.44 9.05 21.08
C GLY A 116 -15.29 7.79 21.30
N VAL A 117 -15.35 6.91 20.30
CA VAL A 117 -16.16 5.68 20.33
C VAL A 117 -15.49 4.49 21.04
N GLU A 118 -14.19 4.58 21.28
CA GLU A 118 -13.38 3.67 22.11
C GLU A 118 -13.48 2.18 21.74
N LYS A 119 -13.52 1.87 20.44
CA LYS A 119 -13.63 0.49 19.92
C LYS A 119 -12.25 -0.14 19.72
N GLN A 120 -11.83 -0.98 20.66
CA GLN A 120 -10.50 -1.60 20.70
C GLN A 120 -10.22 -2.59 19.57
N ASN A 121 -11.28 -3.22 19.04
CA ASN A 121 -11.16 -4.30 18.06
C ASN A 121 -11.56 -3.89 16.65
N SER A 122 -11.93 -2.62 16.43
CA SER A 122 -12.33 -2.15 15.10
C SER A 122 -11.12 -2.11 14.18
N LEU A 123 -11.28 -2.71 13.00
CA LEU A 123 -10.29 -2.75 11.93
C LEU A 123 -10.90 -2.11 10.68
N MET A 124 -10.14 -1.21 10.05
CA MET A 124 -10.53 -0.59 8.78
C MET A 124 -9.73 -1.21 7.65
N ASN A 125 -10.46 -1.74 6.65
CA ASN A 125 -9.87 -2.30 5.44
C ASN A 125 -10.22 -1.42 4.24
N THR A 126 -9.21 -1.08 3.45
CA THR A 126 -9.36 -0.35 2.19
C THR A 126 -8.62 -1.10 1.10
N SER A 127 -9.15 -1.06 -0.12
CA SER A 127 -8.48 -1.65 -1.28
C SER A 127 -8.61 -0.77 -2.51
N VAL A 128 -7.58 -0.80 -3.35
CA VAL A 128 -7.58 -0.16 -4.67
C VAL A 128 -7.05 -1.18 -5.67
N MET A 129 -7.80 -1.35 -6.76
CA MET A 129 -7.51 -2.28 -7.84
C MET A 129 -7.42 -1.48 -9.15
N LEU A 130 -6.38 -1.71 -9.93
CA LEU A 130 -6.11 -1.07 -11.22
C LEU A 130 -5.91 -2.15 -12.30
N GLY A 131 -6.25 -1.81 -13.55
CA GLY A 131 -6.05 -2.71 -14.70
C GLY A 131 -6.83 -4.03 -14.56
N PRO A 132 -6.23 -5.20 -14.91
CA PRO A 132 -6.85 -6.51 -14.80
C PRO A 132 -7.41 -6.86 -13.41
N PHE A 133 -6.87 -6.30 -12.32
CA PHE A 133 -7.43 -6.52 -10.99
C PHE A 133 -8.82 -5.87 -10.82
N ALA A 134 -9.07 -4.74 -11.49
CA ALA A 134 -10.37 -4.07 -11.44
C ALA A 134 -11.38 -4.69 -12.42
N SER A 135 -10.91 -5.12 -13.59
CA SER A 135 -11.78 -5.58 -14.68
C SER A 135 -12.07 -7.09 -14.64
N ARG A 136 -11.26 -7.91 -13.95
CA ARG A 136 -11.40 -9.36 -13.91
C ARG A 136 -11.52 -9.87 -12.47
N PRO A 137 -12.54 -10.68 -12.14
CA PRO A 137 -12.70 -11.21 -10.79
C PRO A 137 -11.59 -12.17 -10.33
N ALA A 138 -10.98 -12.93 -11.26
CA ALA A 138 -10.05 -14.00 -10.90
C ALA A 138 -8.73 -13.49 -10.26
N PRO A 139 -8.00 -12.51 -10.86
CA PRO A 139 -6.80 -11.93 -10.23
C PRO A 139 -7.11 -11.29 -8.87
N ALA A 140 -8.21 -10.54 -8.77
CA ALA A 140 -8.64 -9.92 -7.51
C ALA A 140 -8.93 -10.98 -6.43
N ARG A 141 -9.66 -12.04 -6.77
CA ARG A 141 -9.98 -13.13 -5.84
C ARG A 141 -8.73 -13.87 -5.38
N SER A 142 -7.78 -14.13 -6.28
CA SER A 142 -6.50 -14.74 -5.92
C SER A 142 -5.72 -13.86 -4.94
N PHE A 143 -5.63 -12.56 -5.22
CA PHE A 143 -4.96 -11.61 -4.33
C PHE A 143 -5.62 -11.53 -2.94
N PHE A 144 -6.95 -11.40 -2.87
CA PHE A 144 -7.66 -11.39 -1.58
C PHE A 144 -7.49 -12.70 -0.81
N SER A 145 -7.50 -13.85 -1.49
CA SER A 145 -7.26 -15.15 -0.85
C SER A 145 -5.87 -15.24 -0.23
N CYS A 146 -4.85 -14.65 -0.88
CA CYS A 146 -3.51 -14.60 -0.33
C CYS A 146 -3.40 -13.64 0.86
N CYS A 147 -4.13 -12.53 0.86
CA CYS A 147 -4.12 -11.59 1.99
C CYS A 147 -4.82 -12.17 3.24
N ALA A 148 -5.87 -12.98 3.05
CA ALA A 148 -6.63 -13.57 4.16
C ALA A 148 -5.81 -14.51 5.06
N GLY A 149 -4.74 -15.14 4.54
CA GLY A 149 -3.86 -16.02 5.32
C GLY A 149 -2.81 -15.29 6.17
N SER A 150 -2.80 -13.96 6.17
CA SER A 150 -1.83 -13.14 6.92
C SER A 150 -2.30 -12.73 8.32
N LEU A 151 -3.51 -13.17 8.69
CA LEU A 151 -4.27 -12.73 9.87
C LEU A 151 -4.20 -13.69 11.07
N GLU A 152 -3.33 -14.70 11.03
CA GLU A 152 -3.09 -15.66 12.13
C GLU A 152 -1.81 -15.32 12.93
#